data_AF-A0A662UJX2-F1
#
_entry.id   AF-A0A662UJX2-F1
#
_cell.length_a   1.000
_cell.length_b   1.000
_cell.length_c   1.000
_cell.angle_alpha   90.00
_cell.angle_beta   90.00
_cell.angle_gamma   90.00
#
_symmetry.space_group_name_H-M   'P 1'
#
loop_
_entity.id
_entity.type
_entity.pdbx_description
1 polymer ?
#
loop_
_entity_poly.entity_id
_entity_poly.type
_entity_poly.pdbx_seq_one_letter_code
_entity_poly.pdbx_strand_id
1 'polypeptide(L)' 'MKTTVCVVEITRANIVECDECGRIDEGYVLTFYLGDLEAKYRICSSCFYEKVKSKAGTLEEEL' A
#
# COMPACT_ATOMS: atom_id res chain seq x y z
N MET A 1 10.16 -8.22 -25.86
CA MET A 1 9.43 -7.46 -24.81
C MET A 1 10.08 -7.75 -23.47
N LYS A 2 10.26 -6.74 -22.61
CA LYS A 2 10.66 -6.94 -21.21
C LYS A 2 9.41 -6.79 -20.35
N THR A 3 9.11 -7.79 -19.52
CA THR A 3 8.03 -7.72 -18.53
C THR A 3 8.65 -7.34 -17.20
N THR A 4 8.19 -6.24 -16.63
CA THR A 4 8.60 -5.81 -15.30
C THR A 4 7.60 -6.37 -14.28
N VAL A 5 8.06 -7.25 -13.40
CA VAL A 5 7.25 -7.79 -12.31
C VAL A 5 7.57 -7.00 -11.04
N CYS A 6 6.54 -6.44 -10.42
CA CYS A 6 6.63 -5.83 -9.09
C CYS A 6 5.90 -6.74 -8.13
N VAL A 7 6.56 -7.13 -7.04
CA VAL A 7 5.94 -7.90 -5.95
C VAL A 7 5.75 -6.96 -4.77
N VAL A 8 4.59 -7.04 -4.12
CA VAL A 8 4.30 -6.25 -2.92
C VAL A 8 3.99 -7.18 -1.78
N GLU A 9 4.76 -7.07 -0.69
CA GLU A 9 4.47 -7.70 0.58
C GLU A 9 3.76 -6.70 1.50
N ILE A 10 2.61 -7.11 2.04
CA ILE A 10 1.78 -6.27 2.92
C ILE A 10 1.78 -6.92 4.30
N THR A 11 2.40 -6.25 5.27
CA THR A 11 2.44 -6.73 6.66
C THR A 11 1.65 -5.80 7.55
N ARG A 12 0.71 -6.33 8.33
CA ARG A 12 -0.02 -5.56 9.34
C ARG A 12 0.91 -5.22 10.50
N ALA A 13 0.86 -3.98 10.98
CA ALA A 13 1.66 -3.48 12.09
C ALA A 13 0.77 -2.73 13.09
N ASN A 14 1.00 -2.99 14.38
CA ASN A 14 0.21 -2.38 15.46
C ASN A 14 0.46 -0.87 15.62
N ILE A 15 1.64 -0.39 15.22
CA ILE A 15 1.98 1.03 15.25
C ILE A 15 2.86 1.33 14.03
N VAL A 16 2.44 2.31 13.23
CA VAL A 16 3.23 2.89 12.14
C VAL A 16 3.10 4.41 12.17
N GLU A 17 4.19 5.11 11.86
CA GLU A 17 4.11 6.51 11.42
C GLU A 17 3.76 6.50 9.94
N CYS A 18 2.60 7.05 9.59
CA CYS A 18 2.08 7.02 8.23
C CYS A 18 2.85 7.98 7.32
N ASP A 19 3.45 7.47 6.26
CA ASP A 19 4.18 8.27 5.27
C ASP A 19 3.25 9.18 4.44
N GLU A 20 1.93 8.91 4.44
CA GLU A 20 0.94 9.72 3.72
C GLU A 20 0.47 10.93 4.54
N CYS A 21 0.16 10.75 5.82
CA CYS A 21 -0.52 11.76 6.64
C CYS A 21 0.21 12.13 7.94
N GLY A 22 1.36 11.50 8.22
CA GLY A 22 2.20 11.77 9.39
C GLY A 22 1.63 11.28 10.73
N ARG A 23 0.44 10.67 10.75
CA ARG A 23 -0.16 10.15 11.99
C ARG A 23 0.51 8.86 12.44
N ILE A 24 0.65 8.68 13.75
CA ILE A 24 1.10 7.44 14.37
C ILE A 24 -0.14 6.63 14.78
N ASP A 25 -0.38 5.50 14.14
CA ASP A 25 -1.58 4.67 14.35
C ASP A 25 -1.35 3.22 13.89
N GLU A 26 -2.33 2.33 14.11
CA GLU A 26 -2.36 0.99 13.51
C GLU A 26 -2.38 1.07 11.98
N GLY A 27 -1.63 0.19 11.31
CA GLY A 27 -1.55 0.23 9.86
C GLY A 27 -0.80 -0.94 9.23
N TYR A 28 -0.14 -0.63 8.12
CA TYR A 28 0.55 -1.59 7.27
C TYR A 28 1.93 -1.08 6.89
N VAL A 29 2.86 -2.02 6.74
CA VAL A 29 4.13 -1.81 6.07
C VAL A 29 4.06 -2.53 4.72
N LEU A 30 4.20 -1.77 3.65
CA LEU A 30 4.27 -2.25 2.28
C LEU A 30 5.74 -2.31 1.86
N THR A 31 6.19 -3.47 1.40
CA THR A 31 7.52 -3.64 0.81
C THR A 31 7.38 -3.98 -0.66
N PHE A 32 7.89 -3.11 -1.52
CA PHE A 32 7.85 -3.25 -2.98
C PHE A 32 9.20 -3.78 -3.47
N TYR A 33 9.18 -4.86 -4.24
CA TYR A 33 10.36 -5.46 -4.87
C TYR A 33 10.28 -5.32 -6.39
N LEU A 34 11.31 -4.72 -6.98
CA LEU A 34 11.44 -4.51 -8.43
C LEU A 34 12.84 -4.90 -8.90
N GLY A 35 13.02 -6.18 -9.25
CA GLY A 35 14.37 -6.73 -9.45
C GLY A 35 15.15 -6.66 -8.14
N ASP A 36 16.31 -5.98 -8.16
CA ASP A 36 17.15 -5.76 -6.97
C ASP A 36 16.77 -4.51 -6.16
N LEU A 37 15.73 -3.77 -6.58
CA LEU A 37 15.25 -2.60 -5.85
C LEU A 37 14.23 -3.01 -4.79
N GLU A 38 14.41 -2.49 -3.58
CA GLU A 38 13.48 -2.62 -2.44
C GLU A 38 13.06 -1.22 -1.98
N ALA A 39 11.75 -1.01 -1.82
CA ALA A 39 11.19 0.21 -1.24
C ALA A 39 10.19 -0.14 -0.15
N LYS A 40 10.30 0.52 1.02
CA LYS A 40 9.36 0.38 2.14
C LYS A 40 8.48 1.61 2.24
N TYR A 41 7.22 1.38 2.53
CA TYR A 41 6.22 2.43 2.70
C TYR A 41 5.28 2.06 3.84
N ARG A 42 5.10 2.97 4.79
CA ARG A 42 4.26 2.82 5.97
C ARG A 42 2.98 3.60 5.78
N ILE A 43 1.84 2.97 6.02
CA ILE A 43 0.53 3.59 5.82
C ILE A 43 -0.42 3.20 6.95
N CYS A 44 -1.07 4.19 7.57
CA CYS A 44 -2.10 3.91 8.58
C CYS A 44 -3.33 3.27 7.93
N SER A 45 -4.11 2.55 8.74
CA SER A 45 -5.27 1.79 8.27
C SER A 45 -6.28 2.66 7.52
N SER A 46 -6.54 3.88 7.98
CA SER A 46 -7.46 4.80 7.31
C SER A 46 -6.99 5.20 5.91
N CYS A 47 -5.72 5.61 5.78
CA CYS A 47 -5.16 5.99 4.47
C CYS A 47 -5.09 4.79 3.51
N PHE A 48 -4.76 3.59 4.03
CA PHE A 48 -4.75 2.36 3.24
C PHE A 48 -6.14 2.05 2.70
N TYR A 49 -7.16 2.11 3.56
CA TYR A 49 -8.54 1.86 3.18
C TYR A 49 -9.02 2.84 2.10
N GLU A 50 -8.77 4.15 2.25
CA GLU A 50 -9.14 5.15 1.23
C GLU A 50 -8.48 4.87 -0.13
N LYS A 51 -7.19 4.50 -0.14
CA LYS A 51 -6.47 4.14 -1.39
C LYS A 51 -7.00 2.84 -2.01
N VAL A 52 -7.36 1.83 -1.22
CA VAL A 52 -7.94 0.59 -1.74
C VAL A 52 -9.37 0.82 -2.23
N LYS A 53 -10.19 1.53 -1.46
CA LYS A 53 -11.58 1.85 -1.81
C LYS A 53 -11.66 2.65 -3.10
N SER A 54 -10.80 3.65 -3.30
CA SER A 54 -10.76 4.41 -4.56
C SER A 54 -10.43 3.57 -5.80
N LYS A 55 -9.75 2.42 -5.64
CA LYS A 55 -9.50 1.46 -6.72
C LYS A 55 -10.54 0.33 -6.83
N ALA A 56 -11.25 0.03 -5.75
CA ALA A 56 -12.36 -0.92 -5.75
C ALA A 56 -13.65 -0.28 -6.29
N GLY A 57 -13.91 0.99 -5.98
CA GLY A 57 -15.10 1.72 -6.46
C GLY A 57 -15.13 1.92 -7.98
N THR A 58 -13.96 1.93 -8.64
CA THR A 58 -13.87 1.92 -10.11
C THR A 58 -14.34 0.62 -10.76
N LEU A 59 -14.54 -0.47 -10.00
CA LEU A 59 -15.13 -1.72 -10.53
C LEU A 59 -16.66 -1.75 -10.45
N GLU A 60 -17.29 -0.87 -9.65
CA GLU A 60 -18.76 -0.83 -9.52
C GLU A 60 -19.43 0.07 -10.58
N GLU A 61 -18.68 0.96 -11.25
CA GLU A 61 -19.21 1.79 -12.35
C GLU A 61 -19.12 1.12 -13.74
N GLU A 62 -18.55 -0.08 -13.83
CA GLU A 62 -18.46 -0.87 -15.08
C GLU A 62 -19.42 -2.08 -15.14
N LEU A 63 -20.38 -2.20 -14.20
CA LEU A 63 -21.41 -3.25 -14.19
C LEU A 63 -22.81 -2.71 -14.57
#